data_AF-A0A5N6Q1H0-F1
#
_entry.id   AF-A0A5N6Q1H0-F1
#
_cell.length_a   1.000
_cell.length_b   1.000
_cell.length_c   1.000
_cell.angle_alpha   90.00
_cell.angle_beta   90.00
_cell.angle_gamma   90.00
#
_symmetry.space_group_name_H-M   'P 1'
#
loop_
_entity.id
_entity.type
_entity.pdbx_description
1 polymer ?
#
loop_
_entity_poly.entity_id
_entity_poly.type
_entity_poly.pdbx_seq_one_letter_code
_entity_poly.pdbx_strand_id
1 'polypeptide(L)'
;MMSPMSINETMSLSLASNSLLVDHHEMKVILPRVNVNNRINELKESTRTALIMSSDPTRTLELIDTIQRLGIGSYFKEEINKILEKMPKDDLYTMALHFRLRRNNGLATNPAEVFKSYMDANGELINESSCEDIEGLLSLYEASCVGSSGEDVLSHAKEVTKKHLNKSLSQLSPKLYKKVVDGLKLPRHMRMERLEARRYIEEYGHQDDHNPNLLEFAKYDYNMVQSVLQRELVEINRWWEQLGLCSKLDFIRDRHVECFLWTVGLLPEVAYSSSRIELAKAIAVLLVIDDVYDTYGSYDDLVLFTEAIERDIHGIGASFLSCIGWGYIRKFTNIFLTHTLSFSLWLETILRLWDDLGTVKRGCVIKHTFTHEGEKHKQVRKMEGKKCASDQWFMERSEYRAGYTRCDALADDQSRG
;
A
#
# COMPACT_ATOMS: atom_id res chain seq x y z
N MET A 1 -19.31 6.62 -33.27
CA MET A 1 -19.96 7.42 -32.21
C MET A 1 -20.44 6.46 -31.14
N MET A 2 -19.71 6.32 -30.03
CA MET A 2 -20.19 5.60 -28.85
C MET A 2 -20.30 6.62 -27.71
N SER A 3 -21.48 6.67 -27.10
CA SER A 3 -21.86 7.64 -26.07
C SER A 3 -21.10 7.44 -24.76
N PRO A 4 -20.90 8.51 -23.97
CA PRO A 4 -20.24 8.45 -22.66
C PRO A 4 -21.18 7.82 -21.62
N MET A 5 -20.70 6.87 -20.83
CA MET A 5 -21.43 6.34 -19.67
C MET A 5 -21.49 7.38 -18.55
N SER A 6 -22.71 7.57 -18.03
CA SER A 6 -23.09 8.57 -17.03
C SER A 6 -23.07 8.03 -15.59
N ILE A 7 -22.06 8.47 -14.86
CA ILE A 7 -21.78 8.72 -13.42
C ILE A 7 -22.75 8.40 -12.25
N ASN A 8 -24.03 8.02 -12.36
CA ASN A 8 -24.93 8.09 -11.19
C ASN A 8 -25.31 6.80 -10.40
N GLU A 9 -24.67 5.64 -10.58
CA GLU A 9 -25.11 4.40 -9.90
C GLU A 9 -24.15 3.81 -8.86
N THR A 10 -23.02 4.43 -8.53
CA THR A 10 -22.00 3.80 -7.65
C THR A 10 -21.97 4.24 -6.20
N MET A 11 -22.98 4.98 -5.72
CA MET A 11 -23.10 5.34 -4.30
C MET A 11 -24.40 4.83 -3.69
N SER A 12 -24.38 3.58 -3.22
CA SER A 12 -25.04 3.07 -2.00
C SER A 12 -25.45 1.62 -2.16
N LEU A 13 -24.51 0.66 -2.10
CA LEU A 13 -24.87 -0.73 -1.81
C LEU A 13 -23.83 -1.35 -0.88
N SER A 14 -24.34 -1.76 0.28
CA SER A 14 -23.70 -2.64 1.23
C SER A 14 -23.07 -3.84 0.53
N LEU A 15 -21.87 -4.17 1.01
CA LEU A 15 -21.22 -5.48 0.95
C LEU A 15 -22.27 -6.60 1.08
N ALA A 16 -22.10 -7.67 0.30
CA ALA A 16 -22.99 -8.83 0.14
C ALA A 16 -24.18 -8.66 -0.82
N SER A 17 -23.88 -8.59 -2.11
CA SER A 17 -24.76 -9.17 -3.14
C SER A 17 -23.89 -9.74 -4.24
N ASN A 18 -23.89 -11.07 -4.38
CA ASN A 18 -23.22 -11.87 -5.41
C ASN A 18 -23.72 -11.58 -6.84
N SER A 19 -24.13 -10.35 -7.14
CA SER A 19 -24.77 -9.97 -8.42
C SER A 19 -24.01 -8.90 -9.19
N LEU A 20 -22.95 -8.30 -8.63
CA LEU A 20 -22.07 -7.35 -9.35
C LEU A 20 -20.68 -7.93 -9.65
N LEU A 21 -20.37 -9.08 -9.07
CA LEU A 21 -19.21 -9.87 -9.44
C LEU A 21 -19.73 -11.06 -10.25
N VAL A 22 -19.41 -10.99 -11.54
CA VAL A 22 -19.33 -12.08 -12.49
C VAL A 22 -20.60 -12.45 -13.27
N ASP A 23 -20.77 -11.78 -14.41
CA ASP A 23 -21.24 -12.49 -15.60
C ASP A 23 -20.04 -13.31 -16.13
N HIS A 24 -19.96 -14.58 -15.75
CA HIS A 24 -18.83 -15.49 -16.02
C HIS A 24 -18.61 -15.76 -17.53
N HIS A 25 -19.43 -15.20 -18.41
CA HIS A 25 -19.41 -15.44 -19.84
C HIS A 25 -18.95 -14.26 -20.71
N GLU A 26 -18.76 -13.06 -20.17
CA GLU A 26 -18.39 -11.88 -20.99
C GLU A 26 -17.29 -10.98 -20.41
N MET A 27 -16.31 -11.51 -19.68
CA MET A 27 -15.04 -10.78 -19.53
C MET A 27 -14.28 -10.82 -20.86
N LYS A 28 -14.65 -9.93 -21.79
CA LYS A 28 -13.87 -9.63 -22.99
C LYS A 28 -12.53 -9.05 -22.55
N VAL A 29 -11.52 -9.90 -22.48
CA VAL A 29 -10.11 -9.49 -22.45
C VAL A 29 -9.85 -8.74 -23.75
N ILE A 30 -9.83 -7.40 -23.67
CA ILE A 30 -9.38 -6.58 -24.79
C ILE A 30 -7.85 -6.70 -24.82
N LEU A 31 -7.35 -7.72 -25.52
CA LEU A 31 -5.95 -7.72 -25.93
C LEU A 31 -5.69 -6.48 -26.81
N PRO A 32 -4.64 -5.68 -26.55
CA PRO A 32 -4.33 -4.54 -27.38
C PRO A 32 -4.11 -5.00 -28.84
N ARG A 33 -4.96 -4.54 -29.76
CA ARG A 33 -4.73 -4.72 -31.21
C ARG A 33 -3.39 -4.06 -31.57
N VAL A 34 -2.71 -4.52 -32.62
CA VAL A 34 -1.43 -3.93 -33.12
C VAL A 34 -1.45 -2.40 -33.21
N ASN A 35 -2.60 -1.81 -33.57
CA ASN A 35 -2.82 -0.35 -33.61
C ASN A 35 -2.68 0.33 -32.23
N VAL A 36 -3.13 -0.31 -31.16
CA VAL A 36 -3.03 0.20 -29.77
C VAL A 36 -1.57 0.29 -29.32
N ASN A 37 -0.72 -0.66 -29.71
CA ASN A 37 0.71 -0.62 -29.36
C ASN A 37 1.43 0.55 -30.04
N ASN A 38 1.11 0.83 -31.31
CA ASN A 38 1.65 1.98 -32.02
C ASN A 38 1.25 3.28 -31.32
N ARG A 39 -0.04 3.41 -30.96
CA ARG A 39 -0.53 4.59 -30.24
C ARG A 39 0.16 4.76 -28.88
N ILE A 40 0.32 3.70 -28.10
CA ILE A 40 1.03 3.76 -26.81
C ILE A 40 2.48 4.25 -26.99
N ASN A 41 3.17 3.79 -28.04
CA ASN A 41 4.54 4.25 -28.32
C ASN A 41 4.57 5.74 -28.70
N GLU A 42 3.64 6.21 -29.53
CA GLU A 42 3.50 7.64 -29.85
C GLU A 42 3.26 8.48 -28.58
N LEU A 43 2.40 8.00 -27.69
CA LEU A 43 2.08 8.69 -26.43
C LEU A 43 3.30 8.73 -25.48
N LYS A 44 4.10 7.66 -25.42
CA LYS A 44 5.36 7.62 -24.68
C LYS A 44 6.35 8.64 -25.22
N GLU A 45 6.59 8.66 -26.54
CA GLU A 45 7.53 9.61 -27.14
C GLU A 45 7.06 11.07 -27.01
N SER A 46 5.75 11.32 -27.14
CA SER A 46 5.16 12.63 -26.88
C SER A 46 5.41 13.10 -25.44
N THR A 47 5.23 12.21 -24.46
CA THR A 47 5.47 12.52 -23.04
C THR A 47 6.94 12.75 -22.76
N ARG A 48 7.83 11.93 -23.32
CA ARG A 48 9.29 12.09 -23.22
C ARG A 48 9.74 13.42 -23.81
N THR A 49 9.21 13.80 -24.97
CA THR A 49 9.52 15.08 -25.62
C THR A 49 9.11 16.26 -24.74
N ALA A 50 7.92 16.19 -24.12
CA ALA A 50 7.46 17.22 -23.19
C ALA A 50 8.39 17.39 -21.97
N LEU A 51 8.89 16.29 -21.41
CA LEU A 51 9.86 16.31 -20.31
C LEU A 51 11.20 16.95 -20.71
N ILE A 52 11.70 16.69 -21.93
CA ILE A 52 13.00 17.17 -22.39
C ILE A 52 12.95 18.64 -22.87
N MET A 53 11.83 19.04 -23.48
CA MET A 53 11.68 20.37 -24.10
C MET A 53 11.23 21.47 -23.14
N SER A 54 10.81 21.12 -21.93
CA SER A 54 10.44 22.12 -20.93
C SER A 54 11.68 22.91 -20.46
N SER A 55 11.63 24.23 -20.65
CA SER A 55 12.69 25.15 -20.23
C SER A 55 12.45 25.75 -18.83
N ASP A 56 11.24 25.59 -18.30
CA ASP A 56 10.82 26.13 -17.00
C ASP A 56 10.95 25.05 -15.91
N PRO A 57 11.82 25.24 -14.90
CA PRO A 57 12.02 24.26 -13.83
C PRO A 57 10.73 23.91 -13.08
N THR A 58 9.89 24.90 -12.75
CA THR A 58 8.66 24.68 -11.98
C THR A 58 7.66 23.84 -12.77
N ARG A 59 7.37 24.22 -14.02
CA ARG A 59 6.50 23.43 -14.92
C ARG A 59 7.03 22.02 -15.17
N THR A 60 8.36 21.87 -15.24
CA THR A 60 8.97 20.54 -15.41
C THR A 60 8.69 19.66 -14.20
N LEU A 61 8.83 20.19 -12.98
CA LEU A 61 8.53 19.44 -11.75
C LEU A 61 7.04 19.12 -11.60
N GLU A 62 6.16 20.05 -12.00
CA GLU A 62 4.71 19.82 -12.03
C GLU A 62 4.30 18.73 -13.03
N LEU A 63 4.97 18.68 -14.19
CA LEU A 63 4.78 17.61 -15.17
C LEU A 63 5.24 16.27 -14.61
N ILE A 64 6.39 16.22 -13.92
CA ILE A 64 6.87 15.00 -13.26
C ILE A 64 5.87 14.54 -12.17
N ASP A 65 5.39 15.46 -11.33
CA ASP A 65 4.38 15.14 -10.30
C ASP A 65 3.09 14.60 -10.95
N THR A 66 2.65 15.22 -12.05
CA THR A 66 1.47 14.77 -12.81
C THR A 66 1.67 13.37 -13.38
N ILE A 67 2.81 13.10 -14.03
CA ILE A 67 3.16 11.79 -14.58
C ILE A 67 3.16 10.71 -13.49
N GLN A 68 3.77 10.99 -12.33
CA GLN A 68 3.81 10.06 -11.21
C GLN A 68 2.41 9.81 -10.63
N ARG A 69 1.63 10.86 -10.42
CA ARG A 69 0.25 10.75 -9.89
C ARG A 69 -0.69 10.04 -10.85
N LEU A 70 -0.45 10.09 -12.16
CA LEU A 70 -1.20 9.34 -13.16
C LEU A 70 -0.83 7.85 -13.21
N GLY A 71 0.16 7.40 -12.43
CA GLY A 71 0.57 5.99 -12.36
C GLY A 71 1.48 5.55 -13.51
N ILE A 72 1.99 6.47 -14.31
CA ILE A 72 2.81 6.19 -15.51
C ILE A 72 4.27 6.62 -15.36
N GLY A 73 4.70 6.98 -14.14
CA GLY A 73 6.07 7.44 -13.86
C GLY A 73 7.15 6.38 -14.09
N SER A 74 6.82 5.10 -13.94
CA SER A 74 7.77 3.99 -14.16
C SER A 74 8.33 3.94 -15.59
N TYR A 75 7.58 4.44 -16.58
CA TYR A 75 8.02 4.50 -17.98
C TYR A 75 9.09 5.56 -18.27
N PHE A 76 9.29 6.51 -17.35
CA PHE A 76 10.16 7.68 -17.56
C PHE A 76 11.20 7.84 -16.44
N LYS A 77 11.54 6.76 -15.74
CA LYS A 77 12.39 6.79 -14.54
C LYS A 77 13.76 7.41 -14.83
N GLU A 78 14.36 7.11 -15.98
CA GLU A 78 15.68 7.62 -16.37
C GLU A 78 15.63 9.13 -16.63
N GLU A 79 14.64 9.58 -17.40
CA GLU A 79 14.44 10.99 -17.74
C GLU A 79 14.13 11.81 -16.48
N ILE A 80 13.23 11.30 -15.63
CA ILE A 80 12.85 11.92 -14.36
C ILE A 80 14.09 12.06 -13.45
N ASN A 81 14.86 11.00 -13.25
CA ASN A 81 16.04 11.04 -12.39
C ASN A 81 17.07 12.07 -12.88
N LYS A 82 17.33 12.09 -14.20
CA LYS A 82 18.25 13.06 -14.82
C LYS A 82 17.80 14.51 -14.64
N ILE A 83 16.49 14.77 -14.70
CA ILE A 83 15.95 16.11 -14.45
C ILE A 83 16.12 16.48 -12.96
N LEU A 84 15.81 15.55 -12.06
CA LEU A 84 15.83 15.77 -10.61
C LEU A 84 17.24 15.93 -10.03
N GLU A 85 18.29 15.53 -10.74
CA GLU A 85 19.68 15.82 -10.35
C GLU A 85 19.97 17.32 -10.23
N LYS A 86 19.31 18.15 -11.05
CA LYS A 86 19.48 19.61 -11.02
C LYS A 86 18.65 20.22 -9.89
N MET A 87 19.30 20.98 -9.01
CA MET A 87 18.63 21.72 -7.93
C MET A 87 17.92 22.96 -8.49
N PRO A 88 16.61 23.15 -8.22
CA PRO A 88 15.94 24.42 -8.49
C PRO A 88 16.42 25.48 -7.50
N LYS A 89 16.50 26.73 -7.93
CA LYS A 89 16.79 27.88 -7.06
C LYS A 89 15.60 28.81 -7.11
N ASP A 90 14.50 28.35 -6.54
CA ASP A 90 13.20 29.00 -6.65
C ASP A 90 12.52 29.08 -5.28
N ASP A 91 11.24 29.42 -5.29
CA ASP A 91 10.35 29.56 -4.15
C ASP A 91 10.16 28.27 -3.31
N LEU A 92 9.47 28.42 -2.17
CA LEU A 92 9.21 27.32 -1.23
C LEU A 92 8.46 26.16 -1.88
N TYR A 93 7.47 26.45 -2.73
CA TYR A 93 6.67 25.44 -3.42
C TYR A 93 7.55 24.58 -4.33
N THR A 94 8.35 25.20 -5.20
CA THR A 94 9.21 24.52 -6.17
C THR A 94 10.27 23.68 -5.44
N MET A 95 10.85 24.21 -4.36
CA MET A 95 11.86 23.51 -3.57
C MET A 95 11.30 22.30 -2.81
N ALA A 96 10.15 22.45 -2.17
CA ALA A 96 9.47 21.35 -1.48
C ALA A 96 9.02 20.26 -2.46
N LEU A 97 8.50 20.65 -3.62
CA LEU A 97 8.10 19.74 -4.69
C LEU A 97 9.30 18.92 -5.17
N HIS A 98 10.42 19.58 -5.48
CA HIS A 98 11.65 18.92 -5.89
C HIS A 98 12.18 17.94 -4.85
N PHE A 99 12.24 18.36 -3.58
CA PHE A 99 12.66 17.50 -2.48
C PHE A 99 11.83 16.21 -2.41
N ARG A 100 10.49 16.36 -2.44
CA ARG A 100 9.56 15.23 -2.39
C ARG A 100 9.75 14.29 -3.59
N LEU A 101 9.86 14.85 -4.80
CA LEU A 101 10.06 14.06 -6.03
C LEU A 101 11.40 13.31 -6.00
N ARG A 102 12.48 13.92 -5.50
CA ARG A 102 13.76 13.24 -5.33
C ARG A 102 13.66 12.05 -4.38
N ARG A 103 13.08 12.25 -3.20
CA ARG A 103 12.88 11.19 -2.20
C ARG A 103 12.01 10.05 -2.73
N ASN A 104 10.92 10.37 -3.43
CA ASN A 104 10.05 9.36 -4.06
C ASN A 104 10.80 8.51 -5.11
N ASN A 105 11.83 9.07 -5.75
CA ASN A 105 12.67 8.34 -6.72
C ASN A 105 13.92 7.70 -6.10
N GLY A 106 14.04 7.69 -4.76
CA GLY A 106 15.18 7.10 -4.07
C GLY A 106 16.47 7.92 -4.14
N LEU A 107 16.39 9.20 -4.53
CA LEU A 107 17.54 10.09 -4.59
C LEU A 107 17.78 10.72 -3.22
N ALA A 108 19.01 10.62 -2.72
CA ALA A 108 19.41 11.20 -1.44
C ALA A 108 19.34 12.75 -1.49
N THR A 109 18.86 13.33 -0.39
CA THR A 109 18.71 14.79 -0.23
C THR A 109 18.82 15.14 1.25
N ASN A 110 19.66 16.10 1.64
CA ASN A 110 19.73 16.55 3.03
C ASN A 110 18.66 17.65 3.28
N PRO A 111 17.61 17.40 4.09
CA PRO A 111 16.53 18.37 4.28
C PRO A 111 17.02 19.66 4.95
N ALA A 112 17.98 19.58 5.87
CA ALA A 112 18.53 20.76 6.55
C ALA A 112 19.26 21.69 5.57
N GLU A 113 19.96 21.13 4.57
CA GLU A 113 20.63 21.94 3.55
C GLU A 113 19.66 22.53 2.52
N VAL A 114 18.63 21.75 2.14
CA VAL A 114 17.63 22.19 1.17
C VAL A 114 16.79 23.33 1.75
N PHE A 115 16.26 23.16 2.96
CA PHE A 115 15.31 24.12 3.54
C PHE A 115 15.95 25.21 4.40
N LYS A 116 17.29 25.31 4.44
CA LYS A 116 18.02 26.31 5.27
C LYS A 116 17.60 27.77 5.08
N SER A 117 17.07 28.13 3.90
CA SER A 117 16.61 29.49 3.61
C SER A 117 15.18 29.77 4.05
N TYR A 118 14.43 28.73 4.43
CA TYR A 118 13.03 28.79 4.83
C TYR A 118 12.82 28.39 6.29
N MET A 119 13.72 27.58 6.85
CA MET A 119 13.63 27.03 8.19
C MET A 119 14.85 27.35 9.04
N ASP A 120 14.62 27.69 10.30
CA ASP A 120 15.67 27.83 11.29
C ASP A 120 16.22 26.46 11.72
N ALA A 121 17.20 26.46 12.63
CA ALA A 121 17.79 25.23 13.15
C ALA A 121 16.79 24.34 13.93
N ASN A 122 15.64 24.88 14.33
CA ASN A 122 14.56 24.16 15.03
C ASN A 122 13.47 23.69 14.06
N GLY A 123 13.57 23.99 12.76
CA GLY A 123 12.54 23.67 11.76
C GLY A 123 11.37 24.66 11.72
N GLU A 124 11.47 25.82 12.37
CA GLU A 124 10.48 26.89 12.32
C GLU A 124 10.63 27.74 11.06
N LEU A 125 9.52 28.20 10.49
CA LEU A 125 9.54 29.04 9.29
C LEU A 125 10.12 30.42 9.62
N ILE A 126 11.18 30.82 8.91
CA ILE A 126 11.92 32.06 9.20
C ILE A 126 11.18 33.31 8.69
N ASN A 127 10.39 33.18 7.60
CA ASN A 127 9.80 34.31 6.89
C ASN A 127 8.28 34.36 7.01
N GLU A 128 7.72 35.54 7.32
CA GLU A 128 6.27 35.77 7.35
C GLU A 128 5.62 35.55 5.97
N SER A 129 6.29 35.93 4.88
CA SER A 129 5.80 35.68 3.52
C SER A 129 5.67 34.19 3.19
N SER A 130 6.50 33.33 3.80
CA SER A 130 6.35 31.86 3.68
C SER A 130 5.12 31.34 4.43
N CYS A 131 4.60 32.09 5.40
CA CYS A 131 3.34 31.76 6.08
C CYS A 131 2.10 32.11 5.25
N GLU A 132 2.23 32.97 4.23
CA GLU A 132 1.15 33.39 3.34
C GLU A 132 1.05 32.54 2.07
N ASP A 133 2.15 31.89 1.66
CA ASP A 133 2.20 30.96 0.53
C ASP A 133 1.55 29.60 0.86
N ILE A 134 0.22 29.51 0.69
CA ILE A 134 -0.54 28.29 1.00
C ILE A 134 -0.12 27.10 0.13
N GLU A 135 0.24 27.32 -1.14
CA GLU A 135 0.66 26.23 -2.02
C GLU A 135 2.06 25.73 -1.65
N GLY A 136 2.98 26.64 -1.31
CA GLY A 136 4.29 26.30 -0.75
C GLY A 136 4.19 25.57 0.58
N LEU A 137 3.34 26.02 1.50
CA LEU A 137 3.09 25.33 2.77
C LEU A 137 2.51 23.93 2.57
N LEU A 138 1.57 23.75 1.63
CA LEU A 138 1.03 22.43 1.31
C LEU A 138 2.09 21.53 0.69
N SER A 139 2.89 22.05 -0.24
CA SER A 139 3.99 21.31 -0.86
C SER A 139 5.02 20.87 0.20
N LEU A 140 5.36 21.76 1.14
CA LEU A 140 6.26 21.48 2.24
C LEU A 140 5.69 20.47 3.24
N TYR A 141 4.40 20.56 3.54
CA TYR A 141 3.70 19.56 4.35
C TYR A 141 3.79 18.17 3.70
N GLU A 142 3.50 18.06 2.41
CA GLU A 142 3.62 16.80 1.66
C GLU A 142 5.07 16.29 1.61
N ALA A 143 6.05 17.18 1.46
CA ALA A 143 7.48 16.86 1.50
C ALA A 143 7.94 16.40 2.88
N SER A 144 7.42 16.99 3.96
CA SER A 144 7.74 16.57 5.33
C SER A 144 7.25 15.16 5.65
N CYS A 145 6.23 14.67 4.92
CA CYS A 145 5.68 13.33 5.10
C CYS A 145 6.55 12.21 4.52
N VAL A 146 7.67 12.54 3.84
CA VAL A 146 8.65 11.57 3.32
C VAL A 146 9.94 11.52 4.18
N GLY A 147 9.92 12.10 5.38
CA GLY A 147 11.05 12.10 6.30
C GLY A 147 11.28 10.74 6.96
N SER A 148 12.56 10.47 7.26
CA SER A 148 13.02 9.27 7.95
C SER A 148 13.40 9.54 9.40
N SER A 149 13.55 8.49 10.21
CA SER A 149 14.09 8.57 11.57
C SER A 149 15.44 9.31 11.61
N GLY A 150 15.55 10.32 12.47
CA GLY A 150 16.72 11.21 12.59
C GLY A 150 16.64 12.52 11.78
N GLU A 151 15.57 12.74 11.00
CA GLU A 151 15.35 13.96 10.24
C GLU A 151 14.39 14.93 10.95
N ASP A 152 14.77 15.36 12.16
CA ASP A 152 13.92 16.16 13.05
C ASP A 152 13.41 17.46 12.38
N VAL A 153 14.19 18.04 11.46
CA VAL A 153 13.77 19.24 10.71
C VAL A 153 12.46 19.01 9.94
N LEU A 154 12.25 17.80 9.40
CA LEU A 154 11.02 17.46 8.67
C LEU A 154 9.86 17.20 9.62
N SER A 155 10.11 16.61 10.79
CA SER A 155 9.08 16.43 11.83
C SER A 155 8.52 17.77 12.30
N HIS A 156 9.40 18.74 12.56
CA HIS A 156 9.00 20.11 12.94
C HIS A 156 8.30 20.84 11.79
N ALA A 157 8.85 20.76 10.56
CA ALA A 157 8.23 21.33 9.37
C ALA A 157 6.79 20.82 9.17
N LYS A 158 6.55 19.53 9.40
CA LYS A 158 5.22 18.91 9.32
C LYS A 158 4.25 19.53 10.31
N GLU A 159 4.67 19.75 11.55
CA GLU A 159 3.84 20.34 12.59
C GLU A 159 3.51 21.81 12.29
N VAL A 160 4.53 22.60 11.95
CA VAL A 160 4.40 24.03 11.63
C VAL A 160 3.49 24.22 10.42
N THR A 161 3.80 23.56 9.29
CA THR A 161 2.97 23.68 8.07
C THR A 161 1.54 23.23 8.32
N LYS A 162 1.31 22.13 9.03
CA LYS A 162 -0.03 21.66 9.40
C LYS A 162 -0.79 22.71 10.23
N LYS A 163 -0.14 23.36 11.20
CA LYS A 163 -0.74 24.41 12.02
C LYS A 163 -1.15 25.63 11.18
N HIS A 164 -0.27 26.07 10.29
CA HIS A 164 -0.56 27.20 9.39
C HIS A 164 -1.68 26.88 8.40
N LEU A 165 -1.62 25.73 7.72
CA LEU A 165 -2.66 25.29 6.79
C LEU A 165 -4.04 25.22 7.46
N ASN A 166 -4.14 24.70 8.69
CA ASN A 166 -5.39 24.64 9.44
C ASN A 166 -5.94 26.04 9.78
N LYS A 167 -5.08 27.00 10.13
CA LYS A 167 -5.51 28.38 10.42
C LYS A 167 -6.05 29.08 9.17
N SER A 168 -5.46 28.81 8.01
CA SER A 168 -5.80 29.47 6.76
C SER A 168 -7.09 28.93 6.11
N LEU A 169 -7.60 27.76 6.52
CA LEU A 169 -8.75 27.07 5.89
C LEU A 169 -9.96 27.98 5.63
N SER A 170 -10.30 28.86 6.56
CA SER A 170 -11.48 29.74 6.46
C SER A 170 -11.40 30.79 5.34
N GLN A 171 -10.20 31.06 4.83
CA GLN A 171 -9.93 32.13 3.85
C GLN A 171 -9.65 31.57 2.45
N LEU A 172 -9.62 30.24 2.28
CA LEU A 172 -9.24 29.61 1.02
C LEU A 172 -10.37 29.61 0.00
N SER A 173 -10.02 29.74 -1.27
CA SER A 173 -10.95 29.46 -2.37
C SER A 173 -11.42 27.99 -2.32
N PRO A 174 -12.62 27.65 -2.83
CA PRO A 174 -13.14 26.28 -2.76
C PRO A 174 -12.19 25.21 -3.33
N LYS A 175 -11.49 25.54 -4.43
CA LYS A 175 -10.51 24.64 -5.07
C LYS A 175 -9.30 24.39 -4.16
N LEU A 176 -8.75 25.44 -3.56
CA LEU A 176 -7.57 25.34 -2.69
C LEU A 176 -7.94 24.73 -1.33
N TYR A 177 -9.11 25.05 -0.78
CA TYR A 177 -9.66 24.43 0.41
C TYR A 177 -9.70 22.89 0.26
N LYS A 178 -10.27 22.40 -0.84
CA LYS A 178 -10.34 20.96 -1.11
C LYS A 178 -8.95 20.33 -1.17
N LYS A 179 -8.00 20.95 -1.89
CA LYS A 179 -6.61 20.46 -1.97
C LYS A 179 -5.96 20.36 -0.59
N VAL A 180 -6.08 21.39 0.24
CA VAL A 180 -5.48 21.44 1.58
C VAL A 180 -6.12 20.40 2.50
N VAL A 181 -7.45 20.32 2.54
CA VAL A 181 -8.16 19.33 3.37
C VAL A 181 -7.83 17.90 2.97
N ASP A 182 -7.80 17.59 1.67
CA ASP A 182 -7.44 16.26 1.17
C ASP A 182 -6.00 15.88 1.56
N GLY A 183 -5.05 16.83 1.42
CA GLY A 183 -3.65 16.63 1.82
C GLY A 183 -3.49 16.40 3.32
N LEU A 184 -4.15 17.23 4.14
CA LEU A 184 -4.12 17.11 5.60
C LEU A 184 -4.78 15.83 6.10
N LYS A 185 -5.81 15.32 5.41
CA LYS A 185 -6.49 14.06 5.75
C LYS A 185 -5.58 12.85 5.52
N LEU A 186 -4.94 12.78 4.35
CA LEU A 186 -4.01 11.71 4.02
C LEU A 186 -2.96 12.26 3.04
N PRO A 187 -1.70 12.45 3.47
CA PRO A 187 -0.63 12.90 2.60
C PRO A 187 -0.45 11.99 1.38
N ARG A 188 -0.08 12.55 0.24
CA ARG A 188 0.06 11.82 -1.03
C ARG A 188 0.99 10.61 -0.91
N HIS A 189 2.10 10.74 -0.20
CA HIS A 189 3.05 9.64 0.00
C HIS A 189 2.44 8.43 0.74
N MET A 190 1.38 8.64 1.51
CA MET A 190 0.68 7.59 2.28
C MET A 190 -0.51 6.99 1.54
N ARG A 191 -0.81 7.44 0.32
CA ARG A 191 -1.95 6.94 -0.46
C ARG A 191 -1.55 5.71 -1.26
N MET A 192 -2.47 4.75 -1.36
CA MET A 192 -2.30 3.59 -2.23
C MET A 192 -2.19 4.06 -3.69
N GLU A 193 -1.09 3.72 -4.33
CA GLU A 193 -0.71 4.23 -5.65
C GLU A 193 -1.79 4.04 -6.71
N ARG A 194 -2.37 2.84 -6.81
CA ARG A 194 -3.42 2.53 -7.79
C ARG A 194 -4.71 3.30 -7.54
N LEU A 195 -5.09 3.50 -6.27
CA LEU A 195 -6.29 4.27 -5.92
C LEU A 195 -6.08 5.76 -6.17
N GLU A 196 -4.91 6.30 -5.83
CA GLU A 196 -4.58 7.70 -6.15
C GLU A 196 -4.50 7.91 -7.66
N ALA A 197 -3.92 6.98 -8.43
CA ALA A 197 -3.89 7.07 -9.89
C ALA A 197 -5.28 7.11 -10.49
N ARG A 198 -6.20 6.24 -10.03
CA ARG A 198 -7.60 6.28 -10.49
C ARG A 198 -8.26 7.63 -10.20
N ARG A 199 -8.15 8.07 -8.95
CA ARG A 199 -8.71 9.35 -8.48
C ARG A 199 -8.15 10.53 -9.28
N TYR A 200 -6.84 10.51 -9.55
CA TYR A 200 -6.17 11.61 -10.24
C TYR A 200 -6.39 11.59 -11.76
N ILE A 201 -6.56 10.44 -12.40
CA ILE A 201 -6.97 10.37 -13.81
C ILE A 201 -8.31 11.10 -14.02
N GLU A 202 -9.26 10.93 -13.09
CA GLU A 202 -10.54 11.64 -13.10
C GLU A 202 -10.35 13.14 -12.85
N GLU A 203 -9.63 13.51 -11.79
CA GLU A 203 -9.33 14.91 -11.46
C GLU A 203 -8.65 15.65 -12.61
N TYR A 204 -7.61 15.05 -13.20
CA TYR A 204 -6.84 15.61 -14.30
C TYR A 204 -7.67 15.73 -15.58
N GLY A 205 -8.56 14.76 -15.87
CA GLY A 205 -9.47 14.84 -17.00
C GLY A 205 -10.52 15.95 -16.93
N HIS A 206 -10.73 16.54 -15.75
CA HIS A 206 -11.61 17.70 -15.55
C HIS A 206 -10.88 19.05 -15.55
N GLN A 207 -9.55 19.06 -15.67
CA GLN A 207 -8.80 20.31 -15.75
C GLN A 207 -8.89 20.91 -17.17
N ASP A 208 -9.03 22.22 -17.27
CA ASP A 208 -9.17 22.91 -18.57
C ASP A 208 -7.89 22.84 -19.42
N ASP A 209 -6.74 22.72 -18.77
CA ASP A 209 -5.40 22.76 -19.36
C ASP A 209 -4.70 21.39 -19.41
N HIS A 210 -5.44 20.30 -19.18
CA HIS A 210 -4.85 18.96 -19.19
C HIS A 210 -4.26 18.60 -20.56
N ASN A 211 -3.10 17.95 -20.56
CA ASN A 211 -2.53 17.36 -21.76
C ASN A 211 -3.34 16.10 -22.16
N PRO A 212 -4.01 16.11 -23.34
CA PRO A 212 -4.86 15.00 -23.77
C PRO A 212 -4.08 13.72 -24.05
N ASN A 213 -2.86 13.82 -24.59
CA ASN A 213 -2.00 12.66 -24.82
C ASN A 213 -1.61 11.99 -23.50
N LEU A 214 -1.29 12.80 -22.48
CA LEU A 214 -0.93 12.28 -21.17
C LEU A 214 -2.11 11.56 -20.48
N LEU A 215 -3.31 12.16 -20.57
CA LEU A 215 -4.53 11.56 -20.05
C LEU A 215 -4.90 10.26 -20.78
N GLU A 216 -4.76 10.24 -22.11
CA GLU A 216 -4.98 9.06 -22.93
C GLU A 216 -4.02 7.93 -22.53
N PHE A 217 -2.73 8.26 -22.35
CA PHE A 217 -1.73 7.27 -21.94
C PHE A 217 -2.03 6.68 -20.57
N ALA A 218 -2.35 7.53 -19.59
CA ALA A 218 -2.71 7.08 -18.24
C ALA A 218 -3.94 6.16 -18.24
N LYS A 219 -4.96 6.46 -19.06
CA LYS A 219 -6.14 5.59 -19.20
C LYS A 219 -5.79 4.23 -19.82
N TYR A 220 -4.95 4.20 -20.84
CA TYR A 220 -4.50 2.95 -21.45
C TYR A 220 -3.72 2.09 -20.47
N ASP A 221 -2.73 2.66 -19.80
CA ASP A 221 -1.94 1.96 -18.78
C ASP A 221 -2.83 1.44 -17.64
N TYR A 222 -3.67 2.32 -17.08
CA TYR A 222 -4.53 1.96 -15.96
C TYR A 222 -5.42 0.75 -16.30
N ASN A 223 -6.05 0.76 -17.48
CA ASN A 223 -6.92 -0.32 -17.94
C ASN A 223 -6.15 -1.61 -18.27
N MET A 224 -4.94 -1.51 -18.82
CA MET A 224 -4.08 -2.66 -19.05
C MET A 224 -3.75 -3.36 -17.73
N VAL A 225 -3.26 -2.61 -16.74
CA VAL A 225 -2.97 -3.14 -15.40
C VAL A 225 -4.23 -3.69 -14.74
N GLN A 226 -5.36 -2.98 -14.81
CA GLN A 226 -6.64 -3.45 -14.27
C GLN A 226 -7.05 -4.81 -14.87
N SER A 227 -6.81 -5.03 -16.16
CA SER A 227 -7.11 -6.32 -16.80
C SER A 227 -6.28 -7.46 -16.22
N VAL A 228 -5.03 -7.20 -15.82
CA VAL A 228 -4.15 -8.19 -15.17
C VAL A 228 -4.71 -8.50 -13.78
N LEU A 229 -5.01 -7.47 -12.98
CA LEU A 229 -5.56 -7.63 -11.63
C LEU A 229 -6.89 -8.39 -11.61
N GLN A 230 -7.74 -8.18 -12.63
CA GLN A 230 -8.99 -8.94 -12.76
C GLN A 230 -8.76 -10.42 -13.06
N ARG A 231 -7.73 -10.77 -13.85
CA ARG A 231 -7.37 -12.18 -14.09
C ARG A 231 -6.84 -12.85 -12.82
N GLU A 232 -6.01 -12.14 -12.06
CA GLU A 232 -5.52 -12.60 -10.75
C GLU A 232 -6.67 -12.84 -9.79
N LEU A 233 -7.65 -11.92 -9.72
CA LEU A 233 -8.82 -12.06 -8.86
C LEU A 233 -9.69 -13.27 -9.26
N VAL A 234 -9.87 -13.54 -10.55
CA VAL A 234 -10.58 -14.75 -11.00
C VAL A 234 -9.89 -16.03 -10.52
N GLU A 235 -8.56 -16.07 -10.54
CA GLU A 235 -7.80 -17.19 -9.99
C GLU A 235 -8.03 -17.34 -8.48
N ILE A 236 -7.96 -16.24 -7.73
CA ILE A 236 -8.15 -16.24 -6.28
C ILE A 236 -9.57 -16.67 -5.90
N ASN A 237 -10.59 -16.16 -6.60
CA ASN A 237 -11.98 -16.56 -6.38
C ASN A 237 -12.16 -18.06 -6.62
N ARG A 238 -11.64 -18.57 -7.74
CA ARG A 238 -11.70 -20.00 -8.04
C ARG A 238 -11.00 -20.83 -6.97
N TRP A 239 -9.83 -20.40 -6.52
CA TRP A 239 -9.10 -21.07 -5.44
C TRP A 239 -9.90 -21.07 -4.12
N TRP A 240 -10.47 -19.93 -3.75
CA TRP A 240 -11.23 -19.78 -2.52
C TRP A 240 -12.51 -20.63 -2.52
N GLU A 241 -13.24 -20.63 -3.64
CA GLU A 241 -14.39 -21.50 -3.86
C GLU A 241 -14.03 -22.99 -3.76
N GLN A 242 -12.88 -23.40 -4.33
CA GLN A 242 -12.39 -24.77 -4.27
C GLN A 242 -12.02 -25.21 -2.85
N LEU A 243 -11.45 -24.32 -2.02
CA LEU A 243 -11.22 -24.61 -0.61
C LEU A 243 -12.56 -24.88 0.12
N GLY A 244 -13.60 -24.11 -0.23
CA GLY A 244 -14.94 -24.27 0.30
C GLY A 244 -14.98 -24.16 1.83
N LEU A 245 -14.19 -23.25 2.39
CA LEU A 245 -14.12 -23.03 3.84
C LEU A 245 -15.36 -22.30 4.34
N CYS A 246 -15.87 -21.31 3.61
CA CYS A 246 -17.04 -20.52 4.01
C CYS A 246 -18.33 -21.35 4.14
N SER A 247 -18.44 -22.48 3.42
CA SER A 247 -19.58 -23.39 3.56
C SER A 247 -19.41 -24.39 4.70
N LYS A 248 -18.19 -24.53 5.23
CA LYS A 248 -17.84 -25.47 6.31
C LYS A 248 -17.69 -24.75 7.65
N LEU A 249 -17.21 -23.51 7.65
CA LEU A 249 -16.93 -22.72 8.84
C LEU A 249 -17.84 -21.50 8.78
N ASP A 250 -18.89 -21.47 9.59
CA ASP A 250 -19.88 -20.39 9.63
C ASP A 250 -19.38 -19.15 10.40
N PHE A 251 -18.33 -19.31 11.21
CA PHE A 251 -17.71 -18.24 11.99
C PHE A 251 -16.65 -17.43 11.24
N ILE A 252 -16.17 -17.88 10.07
CA ILE A 252 -15.06 -17.20 9.36
C ILE A 252 -15.55 -16.05 8.49
N ARG A 253 -14.73 -15.01 8.38
CA ARG A 253 -14.99 -13.87 7.50
C ARG A 253 -14.68 -14.25 6.05
N ASP A 254 -15.67 -14.12 5.16
CA ASP A 254 -15.46 -14.23 3.71
C ASP A 254 -14.94 -12.90 3.13
N ARG A 255 -13.61 -12.78 3.04
CA ARG A 255 -12.91 -11.53 2.70
C ARG A 255 -11.73 -11.72 1.75
N HIS A 256 -11.75 -12.76 0.92
CA HIS A 256 -10.65 -13.08 -0.01
C HIS A 256 -10.41 -11.97 -1.05
N VAL A 257 -11.45 -11.24 -1.46
CA VAL A 257 -11.35 -10.08 -2.37
C VAL A 257 -10.63 -8.92 -1.69
N GLU A 258 -10.93 -8.64 -0.42
CA GLU A 258 -10.25 -7.61 0.37
C GLU A 258 -8.79 -8.00 0.63
N CYS A 259 -8.52 -9.29 0.90
CA CYS A 259 -7.15 -9.81 1.02
C CYS A 259 -6.36 -9.59 -0.26
N PHE A 260 -6.98 -9.76 -1.44
CA PHE A 260 -6.35 -9.43 -2.72
C PHE A 260 -6.13 -7.92 -2.90
N LEU A 261 -7.11 -7.08 -2.55
CA LEU A 261 -6.95 -5.62 -2.64
C LEU A 261 -5.75 -5.13 -1.80
N TRP A 262 -5.48 -5.77 -0.67
CA TRP A 262 -4.29 -5.51 0.15
C TRP A 262 -2.99 -5.80 -0.61
N THR A 263 -2.93 -6.89 -1.39
CA THR A 263 -1.72 -7.22 -2.16
C THR A 263 -1.50 -6.29 -3.34
N VAL A 264 -2.58 -5.76 -3.94
CA VAL A 264 -2.50 -4.70 -4.97
C VAL A 264 -1.84 -3.44 -4.42
N GLY A 265 -2.12 -3.07 -3.17
CA GLY A 265 -1.48 -1.91 -2.54
C GLY A 265 -0.02 -2.14 -2.13
N LEU A 266 0.33 -3.39 -1.85
CA LEU A 266 1.66 -3.81 -1.45
C LEU A 266 2.63 -3.96 -2.63
N LEU A 267 2.13 -4.53 -3.72
CA LEU A 267 2.90 -4.88 -4.91
C LEU A 267 2.14 -4.32 -6.13
N PRO A 268 2.16 -3.01 -6.37
CA PRO A 268 1.36 -2.39 -7.43
C PRO A 268 1.82 -2.75 -8.86
N GLU A 269 3.07 -3.17 -9.05
CA GLU A 269 3.67 -3.44 -10.35
C GLU A 269 3.23 -4.77 -10.94
N VAL A 270 2.82 -4.80 -12.21
CA VAL A 270 2.34 -6.02 -12.89
C VAL A 270 3.35 -7.18 -12.86
N ALA A 271 4.65 -6.89 -12.77
CA ALA A 271 5.71 -7.88 -12.68
C ALA A 271 5.56 -8.83 -11.47
N TYR A 272 4.91 -8.39 -10.40
CA TYR A 272 4.69 -9.18 -9.18
C TYR A 272 3.36 -9.95 -9.16
N SER A 273 2.83 -10.31 -10.34
CA SER A 273 1.54 -11.01 -10.48
C SER A 273 1.45 -12.28 -9.63
N SER A 274 2.40 -13.21 -9.80
CA SER A 274 2.43 -14.46 -9.02
C SER A 274 2.59 -14.18 -7.52
N SER A 275 3.45 -13.23 -7.14
CA SER A 275 3.63 -12.85 -5.74
C SER A 275 2.36 -12.27 -5.12
N ARG A 276 1.59 -11.46 -5.85
CA ARG A 276 0.30 -10.94 -5.38
C ARG A 276 -0.72 -12.03 -5.14
N ILE A 277 -0.81 -12.99 -6.05
CA ILE A 277 -1.75 -14.12 -5.94
C ILE A 277 -1.41 -14.95 -4.70
N GLU A 278 -0.16 -15.39 -4.59
CA GLU A 278 0.27 -16.24 -3.47
C GLU A 278 0.18 -15.50 -2.12
N LEU A 279 0.53 -14.22 -2.09
CA LEU A 279 0.37 -13.41 -0.89
C LEU A 279 -1.12 -13.22 -0.52
N ALA A 280 -2.02 -13.07 -1.49
CA ALA A 280 -3.45 -12.92 -1.22
C ALA A 280 -4.03 -14.20 -0.63
N LYS A 281 -3.63 -15.36 -1.16
CA LYS A 281 -3.97 -16.69 -0.62
C LYS A 281 -3.47 -16.82 0.82
N ALA A 282 -2.21 -16.44 1.07
CA ALA A 282 -1.62 -16.46 2.40
C ALA A 282 -2.37 -15.57 3.40
N ILE A 283 -2.69 -14.33 3.03
CA ILE A 283 -3.44 -13.40 3.89
C ILE A 283 -4.85 -13.93 4.17
N ALA A 284 -5.53 -14.50 3.18
CA ALA A 284 -6.86 -15.09 3.36
C ALA A 284 -6.84 -16.28 4.33
N VAL A 285 -5.82 -17.14 4.27
CA VAL A 285 -5.62 -18.21 5.25
C VAL A 285 -5.34 -17.62 6.64
N LEU A 286 -4.44 -16.65 6.74
CA LEU A 286 -4.11 -16.00 8.01
C LEU A 286 -5.34 -15.39 8.66
N LEU A 287 -6.26 -14.83 7.88
CA LEU A 287 -7.54 -14.33 8.36
C LEU A 287 -8.41 -15.44 8.96
N VAL A 288 -8.47 -16.62 8.33
CA VAL A 288 -9.19 -17.79 8.88
C VAL A 288 -8.56 -18.26 10.18
N ILE A 289 -7.22 -18.30 10.24
CA ILE A 289 -6.51 -18.65 11.48
C ILE A 289 -6.84 -17.61 12.57
N ASP A 290 -6.79 -16.32 12.23
CA ASP A 290 -7.16 -15.23 13.16
C ASP A 290 -8.60 -15.41 13.69
N ASP A 291 -9.56 -15.78 12.84
CA ASP A 291 -10.94 -16.09 13.27
C ASP A 291 -11.02 -17.29 14.23
N VAL A 292 -10.20 -18.32 14.01
CA VAL A 292 -10.09 -19.46 14.92
C VAL A 292 -9.59 -19.01 16.29
N TYR A 293 -8.57 -18.16 16.37
CA TYR A 293 -8.01 -17.71 17.66
C TYR A 293 -8.89 -16.68 18.38
N ASP A 294 -9.50 -15.75 17.66
CA ASP A 294 -10.17 -14.61 18.27
C ASP A 294 -11.68 -14.83 18.49
N THR A 295 -12.31 -15.67 17.68
CA THR A 295 -13.77 -15.84 17.70
C THR A 295 -14.22 -17.23 18.14
N TYR A 296 -13.52 -18.28 17.73
CA TYR A 296 -14.06 -19.64 17.84
C TYR A 296 -13.39 -20.53 18.90
N GLY A 297 -12.06 -20.61 18.91
CA GLY A 297 -11.33 -21.62 19.66
C GLY A 297 -11.38 -21.40 21.17
N SER A 298 -11.68 -22.47 21.93
CA SER A 298 -11.43 -22.46 23.37
C SER A 298 -9.92 -22.51 23.65
N TYR A 299 -9.49 -22.11 24.85
CA TYR A 299 -8.06 -22.13 25.19
C TYR A 299 -7.43 -23.51 24.95
N ASP A 300 -8.09 -24.58 25.38
CA ASP A 300 -7.61 -25.95 25.21
C ASP A 300 -7.51 -26.35 23.73
N ASP A 301 -8.50 -25.96 22.91
CA ASP A 301 -8.47 -26.20 21.46
C ASP A 301 -7.34 -25.43 20.76
N LEU A 302 -7.07 -24.20 21.21
CA LEU A 302 -6.03 -23.34 20.65
C LEU A 302 -4.62 -23.82 21.00
N VAL A 303 -4.42 -24.35 22.22
CA VAL A 303 -3.15 -25.02 22.59
C VAL A 303 -2.90 -26.19 21.65
N LEU A 304 -3.88 -27.06 21.45
CA LEU A 304 -3.76 -28.21 20.56
C LEU A 304 -3.56 -27.80 19.08
N PHE A 305 -4.25 -26.75 18.63
CA PHE A 305 -4.10 -26.22 17.28
C PHE A 305 -2.71 -25.64 17.04
N THR A 306 -2.16 -24.91 18.04
CA THR A 306 -0.78 -24.40 18.00
C THR A 306 0.23 -25.54 17.91
N GLU A 307 0.10 -26.55 18.79
CA GLU A 307 1.00 -27.70 18.79
C GLU A 307 0.95 -28.50 17.47
N ALA A 308 -0.23 -28.62 16.85
CA ALA A 308 -0.38 -29.28 15.56
C ALA A 308 0.35 -28.52 14.45
N ILE A 309 0.20 -27.19 14.42
CA ILE A 309 0.90 -26.30 13.49
C ILE A 309 2.42 -26.42 13.66
N GLU A 310 2.94 -26.35 14.90
CA GLU A 310 4.37 -26.45 15.19
C GLU A 310 4.96 -27.80 14.74
N ARG A 311 4.25 -28.92 14.98
CA ARG A 311 4.71 -30.25 14.57
C ARG A 311 4.76 -30.45 13.06
N ASP A 312 3.78 -29.93 12.33
CA ASP A 312 3.76 -29.97 10.87
C ASP A 312 4.89 -29.12 10.25
N ILE A 313 5.22 -27.96 10.85
CA ILE A 313 6.36 -27.11 10.42
C ILE A 313 7.69 -27.84 10.59
N HIS A 314 7.87 -28.58 11.70
CA HIS A 314 9.12 -29.27 12.01
C HIS A 314 9.30 -30.61 11.28
N GLY A 315 8.43 -30.94 10.31
CA GLY A 315 8.59 -32.13 9.46
C GLY A 315 8.29 -33.45 10.18
N ILE A 316 7.60 -33.42 11.32
CA ILE A 316 7.08 -34.62 11.99
C ILE A 316 5.76 -34.97 11.31
N GLY A 317 5.85 -35.54 10.11
CA GLY A 317 4.78 -35.62 9.13
C GLY A 317 3.45 -36.17 9.65
N ALA A 318 2.35 -35.62 9.10
CA ALA A 318 0.95 -36.07 8.90
C ALA A 318 0.41 -37.37 9.57
N SER A 319 0.93 -37.78 10.73
CA SER A 319 0.69 -39.11 11.29
C SER A 319 -0.06 -39.09 12.62
N PHE A 320 -0.66 -37.97 13.00
CA PHE A 320 -1.40 -37.87 14.28
C PHE A 320 -2.76 -37.15 14.22
N LEU A 321 -3.27 -36.83 13.03
CA LEU A 321 -4.63 -36.29 12.88
C LEU A 321 -5.72 -37.39 12.81
N SER A 322 -5.36 -38.65 13.10
CA SER A 322 -6.27 -39.79 13.02
C SER A 322 -7.06 -40.10 14.30
N CYS A 323 -6.71 -39.54 15.47
CA CYS A 323 -7.18 -40.11 16.74
C CYS A 323 -8.08 -39.25 17.65
N ILE A 324 -8.42 -37.99 17.32
CA ILE A 324 -9.30 -37.19 18.18
C ILE A 324 -10.34 -36.49 17.31
N GLY A 325 -11.58 -36.36 17.79
CA GLY A 325 -12.76 -35.90 17.06
C GLY A 325 -12.69 -34.45 16.57
N TRP A 326 -11.91 -34.20 15.52
CA TRP A 326 -11.68 -32.89 14.92
C TRP A 326 -12.46 -32.81 13.62
N GLY A 327 -13.74 -32.42 13.65
CA GLY A 327 -14.55 -32.37 12.42
C GLY A 327 -14.17 -31.22 11.48
N TYR A 328 -13.88 -30.05 12.04
CA TYR A 328 -13.68 -28.80 11.30
C TYR A 328 -12.21 -28.43 11.15
N ILE A 329 -11.42 -28.55 12.22
CA ILE A 329 -9.99 -28.26 12.14
C ILE A 329 -9.30 -29.31 11.26
N ARG A 330 -9.61 -30.62 11.36
CA ARG A 330 -9.07 -31.62 10.40
C ARG A 330 -9.47 -31.37 8.95
N LYS A 331 -10.65 -30.78 8.69
CA LYS A 331 -11.04 -30.36 7.34
C LYS A 331 -10.19 -29.17 6.91
N PHE A 332 -10.00 -28.18 7.78
CA PHE A 332 -9.11 -27.06 7.54
C PHE A 332 -7.66 -27.54 7.32
N THR A 333 -7.05 -28.30 8.21
CA THR A 333 -5.68 -28.81 8.06
C THR A 333 -5.53 -29.70 6.83
N ASN A 334 -6.47 -30.61 6.53
CA ASN A 334 -6.34 -31.41 5.29
C ASN A 334 -6.49 -30.56 4.03
N ILE A 335 -7.50 -29.68 3.95
CA ILE A 335 -7.71 -28.80 2.80
C ILE A 335 -6.52 -27.85 2.62
N PHE A 336 -6.03 -27.30 3.74
CA PHE A 336 -4.84 -26.47 3.80
C PHE A 336 -3.65 -27.27 3.29
N LEU A 337 -3.23 -28.34 3.98
CA LEU A 337 -2.07 -29.16 3.64
C LEU A 337 -2.12 -29.75 2.22
N THR A 338 -3.29 -30.15 1.68
CA THR A 338 -3.38 -30.70 0.32
C THR A 338 -3.28 -29.64 -0.77
N HIS A 339 -3.76 -28.42 -0.52
CA HIS A 339 -3.72 -27.33 -1.49
C HIS A 339 -2.49 -26.42 -1.32
N THR A 340 -1.76 -26.52 -0.21
CA THR A 340 -0.54 -25.76 0.10
C THR A 340 0.76 -26.56 -0.08
N LEU A 341 0.76 -27.72 -0.77
CA LEU A 341 2.02 -28.41 -1.11
C LEU A 341 2.91 -27.60 -2.08
N SER A 342 2.36 -26.58 -2.75
CA SER A 342 3.12 -25.56 -3.50
C SER A 342 3.65 -24.41 -2.62
N PHE A 343 3.28 -24.39 -1.33
CA PHE A 343 3.52 -23.32 -0.36
C PHE A 343 4.61 -23.67 0.66
N SER A 344 5.26 -24.84 0.56
CA SER A 344 6.17 -25.37 1.58
C SER A 344 7.29 -24.40 1.99
N LEU A 345 7.75 -23.52 1.10
CA LEU A 345 8.78 -22.52 1.41
C LEU A 345 8.24 -21.29 2.19
N TRP A 346 6.98 -20.92 1.96
CA TRP A 346 6.35 -19.75 2.58
C TRP A 346 5.57 -20.10 3.82
N LEU A 347 5.02 -21.31 3.90
CA LEU A 347 4.20 -21.75 5.02
C LEU A 347 5.01 -21.76 6.32
N GLU A 348 6.25 -22.26 6.28
CA GLU A 348 7.16 -22.19 7.42
C GLU A 348 7.45 -20.75 7.83
N THR A 349 7.66 -19.84 6.88
CA THR A 349 7.91 -18.42 7.17
C THR A 349 6.66 -17.72 7.74
N ILE A 350 5.48 -17.97 7.15
CA ILE A 350 4.20 -17.43 7.58
C ILE A 350 3.84 -17.94 8.97
N LEU A 351 4.06 -19.22 9.24
CA LEU A 351 3.77 -19.81 10.54
C LEU A 351 4.82 -19.44 11.59
N ARG A 352 6.09 -19.20 11.24
CA ARG A 352 7.09 -18.59 12.15
C ARG A 352 6.74 -17.15 12.48
N LEU A 353 6.35 -16.35 11.48
CA LEU A 353 5.84 -14.99 11.70
C LEU A 353 4.55 -15.01 12.53
N TRP A 354 3.70 -16.01 12.33
CA TRP A 354 2.51 -16.22 13.12
C TRP A 354 2.82 -16.74 14.53
N ASP A 355 3.84 -17.58 14.73
CA ASP A 355 4.32 -18.00 16.05
C ASP A 355 4.88 -16.80 16.83
N ASP A 356 5.63 -15.91 16.16
CA ASP A 356 6.07 -14.63 16.73
C ASP A 356 4.87 -13.73 17.12
N LEU A 357 3.87 -13.59 16.24
CA LEU A 357 2.61 -12.86 16.52
C LEU A 357 1.77 -13.54 17.62
N GLY A 358 1.75 -14.87 17.61
CA GLY A 358 1.11 -15.75 18.57
C GLY A 358 1.79 -15.66 19.93
N THR A 359 3.10 -15.43 20.01
CA THR A 359 3.83 -15.14 21.26
C THR A 359 3.39 -13.81 21.86
N VAL A 360 3.08 -12.82 21.02
CA VAL A 360 2.52 -11.53 21.46
C VAL A 360 1.05 -11.68 21.92
N LYS A 361 0.23 -12.47 21.20
CA LYS A 361 -1.14 -12.80 21.63
C LYS A 361 -1.16 -13.70 22.88
N ARG A 362 -0.25 -14.67 23.02
CA ARG A 362 0.00 -15.52 24.21
C ARG A 362 0.22 -14.63 25.43
N GLY A 363 1.01 -13.56 25.31
CA GLY A 363 1.19 -12.57 26.39
C GLY A 363 -0.08 -11.80 26.80
N CYS A 364 -1.04 -11.61 25.89
CA CYS A 364 -2.34 -10.98 26.19
C CYS A 364 -3.38 -11.97 26.74
N VAL A 365 -3.44 -13.19 26.20
CA VAL A 365 -4.33 -14.25 26.68
C VAL A 365 -3.92 -14.67 28.10
N ILE A 366 -2.62 -14.86 28.37
CA ILE A 366 -2.09 -15.12 29.72
C ILE A 366 -2.43 -13.96 30.68
N LYS A 367 -2.44 -12.70 30.22
CA LYS A 367 -2.87 -11.57 31.06
C LYS A 367 -4.34 -11.59 31.44
N HIS A 368 -5.22 -12.13 30.59
CA HIS A 368 -6.66 -12.18 30.84
C HIS A 368 -7.11 -13.39 31.66
N THR A 369 -6.42 -14.54 31.58
CA THR A 369 -6.68 -15.69 32.46
C THR A 369 -6.19 -15.44 33.89
N PHE A 370 -5.04 -14.78 34.07
CA PHE A 370 -4.55 -14.45 35.41
C PHE A 370 -5.35 -13.36 36.14
N THR A 371 -6.12 -12.51 35.44
CA THR A 371 -7.03 -11.57 36.10
C THR A 371 -8.34 -12.19 36.55
N HIS A 372 -8.74 -13.34 35.99
CA HIS A 372 -9.95 -14.06 36.40
C HIS A 372 -9.72 -15.11 37.50
N GLU A 373 -8.49 -15.59 37.70
CA GLU A 373 -8.15 -16.58 38.75
C GLU A 373 -7.15 -16.09 39.82
N GLY A 374 -6.74 -14.82 39.80
CA GLY A 374 -5.62 -14.30 40.59
C GLY A 374 -5.94 -13.40 41.78
N GLU A 375 -6.94 -13.71 42.62
CA GLU A 375 -7.09 -13.03 43.93
C GLU A 375 -6.26 -13.67 45.06
N LYS A 376 -5.36 -14.63 44.76
CA LYS A 376 -4.41 -15.16 45.75
C LYS A 376 -3.00 -15.24 45.21
N HIS A 377 -2.12 -14.54 45.93
CA HIS A 377 -0.66 -14.48 45.85
C HIS A 377 -0.03 -13.38 44.98
N LYS A 378 0.30 -12.29 45.69
CA LYS A 378 1.28 -11.26 45.32
C LYS A 378 2.65 -11.89 45.02
N GLN A 379 3.14 -11.71 43.79
CA GLN A 379 4.52 -11.28 43.55
C GLN A 379 4.57 -10.51 42.21
N VAL A 380 4.59 -9.19 42.34
CA VAL A 380 4.70 -8.23 41.25
C VAL A 380 6.16 -8.19 40.79
N ARG A 381 6.42 -8.49 39.51
CA ARG A 381 7.54 -7.88 38.77
C ARG A 381 7.02 -7.24 37.49
N LYS A 382 7.29 -5.94 37.41
CA LYS A 382 6.92 -4.99 36.36
C LYS A 382 7.25 -5.48 34.96
N MET A 383 6.24 -5.54 34.10
CA MET A 383 6.33 -5.16 32.70
C MET A 383 5.11 -4.29 32.38
N GLU A 384 5.20 -3.03 32.79
CA GLU A 384 4.27 -1.97 32.40
C GLU A 384 4.61 -1.54 30.96
N GLY A 385 3.58 -1.43 30.10
CA GLY A 385 3.65 -0.59 28.91
C GLY A 385 3.87 -1.27 27.55
N LYS A 386 3.07 -2.28 27.18
CA LYS A 386 2.84 -2.59 25.74
C LYS A 386 1.35 -2.80 25.48
N LYS A 387 0.78 -1.91 24.67
CA LYS A 387 -0.56 -2.05 24.06
C LYS A 387 -0.51 -3.19 23.03
N CYS A 388 -1.68 -3.74 22.71
CA CYS A 388 -1.86 -4.84 21.75
C CYS A 388 -1.17 -4.52 20.41
N ALA A 389 -0.23 -5.37 19.99
CA ALA A 389 0.57 -5.16 18.78
C ALA A 389 -0.25 -5.29 17.47
N SER A 390 -1.46 -5.83 17.54
CA SER A 390 -2.37 -5.89 16.38
C SER A 390 -2.73 -4.52 15.86
N ASP A 391 -2.76 -3.48 16.70
CA ASP A 391 -3.07 -2.11 16.24
C ASP A 391 -1.79 -1.32 15.92
N GLN A 392 -0.64 -1.74 16.45
CA GLN A 392 0.62 -1.00 16.36
C GLN A 392 1.40 -1.32 15.07
N TRP A 393 1.29 -2.55 14.57
CA TRP A 393 1.87 -2.95 13.27
C TRP A 393 1.26 -2.18 12.08
N PHE A 394 0.05 -1.65 12.24
CA PHE A 394 -0.68 -0.91 11.18
C PHE A 394 -0.14 0.50 10.93
N MET A 395 0.67 1.07 11.84
CA MET A 395 1.15 2.46 11.77
C MET A 395 2.61 2.61 11.33
N GLU A 396 3.43 1.55 11.39
CA GLU A 396 4.90 1.65 11.17
C GLU A 396 5.33 1.59 9.68
N ARG A 397 4.39 1.73 8.74
CA ARG A 397 4.69 1.58 7.30
C ARG A 397 5.32 2.78 6.59
N SER A 398 5.83 3.78 7.33
CA SER A 398 6.61 4.87 6.74
C SER A 398 8.09 4.52 6.50
N GLU A 399 8.61 3.43 7.06
CA GLU A 399 10.06 3.15 7.00
C GLU A 399 10.48 2.17 5.87
N TYR A 400 9.55 1.43 5.28
CA TYR A 400 9.91 0.30 4.40
C TYR A 400 10.13 0.62 2.91
N ARG A 401 9.86 1.85 2.43
CA ARG A 401 10.16 2.21 1.03
C ARG A 401 11.66 2.47 0.76
N ALA A 402 12.51 2.51 1.80
CA ALA A 402 13.96 2.68 1.65
C ALA A 402 14.73 1.36 1.40
N GLY A 403 14.09 0.19 1.55
CA GLY A 403 14.77 -1.11 1.55
C GLY A 403 14.86 -1.85 0.20
N TYR A 404 14.09 -1.44 -0.82
CA TYR A 404 13.97 -2.21 -2.06
C TYR A 404 15.08 -1.98 -3.10
N THR A 405 16.07 -1.11 -2.83
CA THR A 405 17.22 -0.88 -3.71
C THR A 405 18.44 -1.76 -3.43
N ARG A 406 18.39 -2.68 -2.46
CA ARG A 406 19.53 -3.54 -2.13
C ARG A 406 19.54 -4.93 -2.80
N CYS A 407 18.47 -5.33 -3.49
CA CYS A 407 18.42 -6.63 -4.17
C CYS A 407 19.04 -6.65 -5.56
N ASP A 408 19.23 -5.49 -6.21
CA ASP A 408 19.86 -5.43 -7.54
C ASP A 408 21.40 -5.36 -7.49
N ALA A 409 21.99 -5.13 -6.31
CA ALA A 409 23.45 -5.02 -6.14
C ALA A 409 24.15 -6.36 -5.80
N LEU A 410 23.41 -7.46 -5.65
CA LEU A 410 23.96 -8.79 -5.35
C LEU A 410 23.96 -9.75 -6.56
N ALA A 411 23.51 -9.29 -7.73
CA ALA A 411 23.52 -10.09 -8.96
C ALA A 411 24.80 -9.89 -9.81
N ASP A 412 25.64 -8.88 -9.52
CA ASP A 412 26.79 -8.51 -10.36
C ASP A 412 28.17 -8.97 -9.81
N ASP A 413 28.22 -9.69 -8.68
CA ASP A 413 29.48 -10.15 -8.07
C ASP A 413 29.75 -11.66 -8.24
N GLN A 414 29.08 -12.32 -9.20
CA GLN A 414 29.35 -13.72 -9.58
C GLN A 414 29.92 -13.90 -10.99
N SER A 415 30.43 -12.84 -11.62
CA SER A 415 31.12 -12.94 -12.93
C SER A 415 32.53 -12.33 -12.95
N ARG A 416 33.27 -12.48 -11.85
CA ARG A 416 34.75 -12.38 -11.84
C ARG A 416 35.34 -13.46 -10.92
N GLY A 417 35.55 -14.63 -11.52
CA GLY A 417 36.38 -15.72 -11.03
C GLY A 417 36.91 -16.48 -12.22
#